data_AF-A0A4S2SDJ2-F1
#
_entry.id   AF-A0A4S2SDJ2-F1
#
_cell.length_a   1.000
_cell.length_b   1.000
_cell.length_c   1.000
_cell.angle_alpha   90.00
_cell.angle_beta   90.00
_cell.angle_gamma   90.00
#
_symmetry.space_group_name_H-M   'P 1'
#
loop_
_entity.id
_entity.type
_entity.pdbx_description
1 polymer ?
#
loop_
_entity_poly.entity_id
_entity_poly.type
_entity_poly.pdbx_seq_one_letter_code
_entity_poly.pdbx_strand_id
1 'polypeptide(L)'
;MTIFCCLGCGAALTPDLTPMEAVPQPPPYEEDSESRRSRATMPAGHYAIEPEPWGAPYVAFPDDEEGGPAQPRSGWKADERGLVKSAGPRNNIVLHPEDALGLVMLVDTSMGCCSGPLGDSGLNLACPCGQPVATLAADCSTVYELHLDADSVRAKVSDH
;
A
#
# COMPACT_ATOMS: atom_id res chain seq x y z
N MET A 1 -7.85 -20.41 -0.64
CA MET A 1 -7.64 -19.11 0.04
C MET A 1 -6.13 -18.87 0.19
N THR A 2 -5.64 -17.70 0.60
CA THR A 2 -4.21 -17.39 0.64
C THR A 2 -3.76 -16.67 1.92
N ILE A 3 -2.71 -17.19 2.56
CA ILE A 3 -2.00 -16.55 3.67
C ILE A 3 -0.67 -16.00 3.16
N PHE A 4 -0.38 -14.73 3.42
CA PHE A 4 0.93 -14.15 3.13
C PHE A 4 1.85 -14.26 4.35
N CYS A 5 3.05 -14.76 4.12
CA CYS A 5 4.07 -14.93 5.16
C CYS A 5 5.31 -14.09 4.83
N CYS A 6 5.98 -13.58 5.85
CA CYS A 6 7.29 -12.95 5.71
C CYS A 6 8.28 -13.93 5.07
N LEU A 7 9.00 -13.50 4.04
CA LEU A 7 10.02 -14.32 3.38
C LEU A 7 11.24 -14.56 4.30
N GLY A 8 11.57 -13.58 5.14
CA GLY A 8 12.72 -13.64 6.05
C GLY A 8 12.57 -14.65 7.20
N CYS A 9 11.47 -14.59 7.95
CA CYS A 9 11.27 -15.45 9.14
C CYS A 9 10.13 -16.47 9.00
N GLY A 10 9.31 -16.37 7.94
CA GLY A 10 8.21 -17.29 7.70
C GLY A 10 6.95 -17.05 8.52
N ALA A 11 6.91 -16.05 9.39
CA ALA A 11 5.72 -15.67 10.17
C ALA A 11 4.57 -15.25 9.25
N ALA A 12 3.34 -15.64 9.61
CA ALA A 12 2.15 -15.17 8.93
C ALA A 12 1.97 -13.66 9.17
N LEU A 13 1.74 -12.92 8.09
CA LEU A 13 1.51 -11.47 8.11
C LEU A 13 0.04 -11.11 7.87
N THR A 14 -0.77 -12.08 7.46
CA THR A 14 -2.21 -11.93 7.20
C THR A 14 -2.96 -13.14 7.77
N PRO A 15 -4.29 -13.03 7.98
CA PRO A 15 -5.16 -14.19 8.05
C PRO A 15 -5.28 -14.85 6.65
N ASP A 16 -6.19 -15.81 6.53
CA ASP A 16 -6.51 -16.41 5.24
C ASP A 16 -7.39 -15.46 4.42
N LEU A 17 -6.89 -15.02 3.27
CA LEU A 17 -7.52 -14.01 2.42
C LEU A 17 -8.09 -14.62 1.14
N THR A 18 -9.18 -14.02 0.66
CA THR A 18 -9.81 -14.38 -0.61
C THR A 18 -9.28 -13.47 -1.73
N PRO A 19 -8.83 -14.03 -2.87
CA PRO A 19 -8.38 -13.21 -3.98
C PRO A 19 -9.55 -12.46 -4.64
N MET A 20 -9.28 -11.24 -5.07
CA MET A 20 -10.12 -10.44 -5.96
C MET A 20 -9.39 -10.22 -7.30
N GLU A 21 -10.16 -9.98 -8.35
CA GLU A 21 -9.62 -9.79 -9.71
C GLU A 21 -8.74 -8.53 -9.81
N ALA A 22 -9.15 -7.44 -9.16
CA ALA A 22 -8.44 -6.17 -9.19
C ALA A 22 -8.68 -5.37 -7.90
N VAL A 23 -7.79 -4.42 -7.63
CA VAL A 23 -7.98 -3.44 -6.55
C VAL A 23 -9.16 -2.53 -6.94
N PRO A 24 -10.21 -2.40 -6.11
CA PRO A 24 -11.34 -1.54 -6.42
C PRO A 24 -10.93 -0.06 -6.37
N GLN A 25 -11.80 0.81 -6.87
CA GLN A 25 -11.65 2.25 -6.66
C GLN A 25 -11.86 2.59 -5.17
N PRO A 26 -11.11 3.56 -4.62
CA PRO A 26 -11.29 3.94 -3.23
C PRO A 26 -12.71 4.53 -3.06
N PRO A 27 -13.37 4.27 -1.92
CA PRO A 27 -14.64 4.90 -1.61
C PRO A 27 -14.50 6.43 -1.62
N PRO A 28 -15.57 7.17 -1.96
CA PRO A 28 -15.53 8.62 -1.93
C PRO A 28 -15.13 9.12 -0.54
N TYR A 29 -14.34 10.19 -0.52
CA TYR A 29 -13.99 10.86 0.73
C TYR A 29 -15.26 11.40 1.41
N GLU A 30 -15.44 11.08 2.69
CA GLU A 30 -16.53 11.59 3.51
C GLU A 30 -15.97 12.53 4.59
N GLU A 31 -16.31 13.82 4.48
CA GLU A 31 -15.84 14.90 5.35
C GLU A 31 -16.24 14.72 6.84
N ASP A 32 -17.30 13.94 7.13
CA ASP A 32 -17.87 13.84 8.48
C ASP A 32 -17.31 12.71 9.35
N SER A 33 -16.38 11.90 8.81
CA SER A 33 -15.89 10.73 9.54
C SER A 33 -15.16 11.16 10.82
N GLU A 34 -15.70 10.75 11.99
CA GLU A 34 -15.09 11.02 13.31
C GLU A 34 -13.63 10.53 13.39
N SER A 35 -13.27 9.54 12.57
CA SER A 35 -11.94 8.94 12.51
C SER A 35 -10.92 9.77 11.74
N ARG A 36 -11.34 10.79 10.97
CA ARG A 36 -10.53 11.51 9.96
C ARG A 36 -9.73 10.58 9.02
N ARG A 37 -10.08 9.30 8.94
CA ARG A 37 -9.37 8.29 8.13
C ARG A 37 -10.24 7.95 6.93
N SER A 38 -9.63 7.90 5.75
CA SER A 38 -10.26 7.36 4.55
C SER A 38 -10.76 5.93 4.83
N ARG A 39 -11.93 5.58 4.29
CA ARG A 39 -12.41 4.20 4.32
C ARG A 39 -11.45 3.32 3.51
N ALA A 40 -11.27 2.07 3.93
CA ALA A 40 -10.34 1.15 3.28
C ALA A 40 -10.77 0.87 1.83
N THR A 41 -9.81 0.85 0.91
CA THR A 41 -10.08 0.51 -0.49
C THR A 41 -10.47 -0.96 -0.62
N MET A 42 -9.70 -1.85 0.01
CA MET A 42 -9.97 -3.28 -0.02
C MET A 42 -10.99 -3.67 1.05
N PRO A 43 -11.98 -4.53 0.76
CA PRO A 43 -12.81 -5.13 1.79
C PRO A 43 -11.99 -6.06 2.69
N ALA A 44 -12.32 -6.11 3.98
CA ALA A 44 -11.67 -7.03 4.91
C ALA A 44 -11.77 -8.50 4.45
N GLY A 45 -10.74 -9.28 4.72
CA GLY A 45 -10.62 -10.69 4.32
C GLY A 45 -10.30 -10.91 2.83
N HIS A 46 -9.92 -9.86 2.10
CA HIS A 46 -9.62 -9.94 0.66
C HIS A 46 -8.27 -9.33 0.32
N TYR A 47 -7.70 -9.78 -0.80
CA TYR A 47 -6.52 -9.16 -1.42
C TYR A 47 -6.68 -9.06 -2.93
N ALA A 48 -5.94 -8.14 -3.54
CA ALA A 48 -5.77 -8.05 -4.99
C ALA A 48 -4.32 -7.71 -5.33
N ILE A 49 -3.88 -8.04 -6.54
CA ILE A 49 -2.56 -7.68 -7.04
C ILE A 49 -2.65 -6.34 -7.77
N GLU A 50 -1.83 -5.37 -7.37
CA GLU A 50 -1.61 -4.11 -8.06
C GLU A 50 -0.43 -4.25 -9.03
N PRO A 51 -0.66 -4.41 -10.35
CA PRO A 51 0.43 -4.61 -11.32
C PRO A 51 1.31 -3.37 -11.51
N GLU A 52 0.79 -2.18 -11.25
CA GLU A 52 1.50 -0.92 -11.46
C GLU A 52 2.38 -0.53 -10.27
N PRO A 53 3.40 0.33 -10.46
CA PRO A 53 4.30 0.72 -9.38
C PRO A 53 3.57 1.50 -8.29
N TRP A 54 3.92 1.23 -7.03
CA TRP A 54 3.43 1.99 -5.88
C TRP A 54 4.58 2.44 -4.96
N GLY A 55 4.46 3.64 -4.42
CA GLY A 55 5.43 4.22 -3.48
C GLY A 55 6.73 4.68 -4.13
N ALA A 56 7.74 4.95 -3.30
CA ALA A 56 9.07 5.34 -3.75
C ALA A 56 9.84 4.16 -4.40
N PRO A 57 10.86 4.42 -5.24
CA PRO A 57 11.31 5.74 -5.67
C PRO A 57 10.36 6.42 -6.66
N TYR A 58 10.39 7.75 -6.72
CA TYR A 58 9.71 8.54 -7.74
C TYR A 58 10.70 9.04 -8.79
N VAL A 59 10.34 8.93 -10.06
CA VAL A 59 11.15 9.36 -11.21
C VAL A 59 10.44 10.47 -11.97
N ALA A 60 11.22 11.40 -12.52
CA ALA A 60 10.69 12.47 -13.36
C ALA A 60 9.97 11.88 -14.57
N PHE A 61 8.77 12.39 -14.84
CA PHE A 61 7.96 11.97 -15.97
C PHE A 61 8.02 13.09 -17.04
N PRO A 62 8.55 12.82 -18.25
CA PRO A 62 8.65 13.84 -19.28
C PRO A 62 7.25 14.30 -19.73
N ASP A 63 7.15 15.59 -20.06
CA ASP A 63 5.92 16.37 -20.30
C ASP A 63 5.05 15.94 -21.52
N ASP A 64 5.03 14.67 -21.91
CA ASP A 64 4.22 14.19 -23.04
C ASP A 64 2.84 13.65 -22.57
N GLU A 65 1.90 14.60 -22.61
CA GLU A 65 0.45 14.57 -22.88
C GLU A 65 -0.58 13.81 -22.05
N GLU A 66 -0.25 12.88 -21.15
CA GLU A 66 -1.24 12.42 -20.17
C GLU A 66 -0.57 12.29 -18.80
N GLY A 67 -0.48 13.43 -18.12
CA GLY A 67 -0.12 13.56 -16.71
C GLY A 67 -1.13 12.81 -15.83
N GLY A 68 -1.03 11.49 -15.82
CA GLY A 68 -1.82 10.62 -14.98
C GLY A 68 -1.43 10.75 -13.51
N PRO A 69 -2.12 10.03 -12.62
CA PRO A 69 -1.74 10.02 -11.21
C PRO A 69 -0.30 9.53 -11.04
N ALA A 70 0.36 9.99 -9.97
CA ALA A 70 1.74 9.58 -9.69
C ALA A 70 1.86 8.07 -9.45
N GLN A 71 0.77 7.42 -9.03
CA GLN A 71 0.63 6.00 -8.78
C GLN A 71 -0.88 5.63 -8.75
N PRO A 72 -1.27 4.35 -8.92
CA PRO A 72 -2.68 3.91 -8.97
C PRO A 72 -3.61 4.38 -7.84
N ARG A 73 -4.64 5.20 -8.12
CA ARG A 73 -5.56 5.76 -7.09
C ARG A 73 -4.95 6.85 -6.20
N SER A 74 -3.80 7.42 -6.55
CA SER A 74 -3.32 8.65 -5.93
C SER A 74 -3.67 9.89 -6.74
N GLY A 75 -3.42 11.07 -6.16
CA GLY A 75 -3.33 12.32 -6.91
C GLY A 75 -2.02 12.44 -7.69
N TRP A 76 -1.81 13.63 -8.23
CA TRP A 76 -0.56 14.02 -8.88
C TRP A 76 0.52 14.29 -7.82
N LYS A 77 1.78 14.09 -8.17
CA LYS A 77 2.93 14.40 -7.32
C LYS A 77 3.99 15.13 -8.13
N ALA A 78 4.62 16.12 -7.51
CA ALA A 78 5.72 16.88 -8.08
C ALA A 78 6.85 17.00 -7.06
N ASP A 79 8.08 17.06 -7.56
CA ASP A 79 9.27 17.44 -6.79
C ASP A 79 10.08 18.50 -7.54
N GLU A 80 11.33 18.77 -7.11
CA GLU A 80 12.20 19.77 -7.75
C GLU A 80 12.47 19.51 -9.24
N ARG A 81 12.21 18.30 -9.74
CA ARG A 81 12.38 17.86 -11.12
C ARG A 81 11.11 18.00 -11.96
N GLY A 82 10.00 18.44 -11.37
CA GLY A 82 8.69 18.53 -12.02
C GLY A 82 7.73 17.40 -11.62
N LEU A 83 6.81 17.02 -12.52
CA LEU A 83 5.89 15.91 -12.27
C LEU A 83 6.66 14.59 -12.16
N VAL A 84 6.26 13.76 -11.21
CA VAL A 84 6.90 12.47 -10.96
C VAL A 84 5.90 11.33 -10.92
N LYS A 85 6.36 10.14 -11.35
CA LYS A 85 5.63 8.88 -11.23
C LYS A 85 6.41 7.89 -10.38
N SER A 86 5.68 6.98 -9.74
CA SER A 86 6.26 5.88 -8.99
C SER A 86 7.04 4.96 -9.94
N ALA A 87 8.25 4.64 -9.51
CA ALA A 87 9.07 3.53 -9.96
C ALA A 87 9.33 2.56 -8.80
N GLY A 88 8.41 2.53 -7.83
CA GLY A 88 8.43 1.64 -6.68
C GLY A 88 8.15 0.17 -7.05
N PRO A 89 8.01 -0.69 -6.04
CA PRO A 89 7.66 -2.09 -6.24
C PRO A 89 6.41 -2.25 -7.11
N ARG A 90 6.41 -3.30 -7.93
CA ARG A 90 5.28 -3.71 -8.79
C ARG A 90 4.68 -5.00 -8.28
N ASN A 91 3.46 -5.30 -8.71
CA ASN A 91 2.72 -6.49 -8.31
C ASN A 91 2.50 -6.57 -6.79
N ASN A 92 2.35 -5.40 -6.14
CA ASN A 92 2.09 -5.35 -4.71
C ASN A 92 0.78 -6.08 -4.38
N ILE A 93 0.77 -6.75 -3.24
CA ILE A 93 -0.45 -7.37 -2.71
C ILE A 93 -1.17 -6.33 -1.87
N VAL A 94 -2.26 -5.79 -2.40
CA VAL A 94 -3.09 -4.79 -1.72
C VAL A 94 -4.15 -5.50 -0.89
N LEU A 95 -4.25 -5.12 0.38
CA LEU A 95 -5.20 -5.70 1.33
C LEU A 95 -5.79 -4.63 2.26
N HIS A 96 -6.84 -4.99 2.99
CA HIS A 96 -7.41 -4.11 4.01
C HIS A 96 -6.39 -3.93 5.15
N PRO A 97 -6.00 -2.70 5.54
CA PRO A 97 -4.90 -2.50 6.49
C PRO A 97 -5.04 -3.23 7.83
N GLU A 98 -6.28 -3.47 8.30
CA GLU A 98 -6.54 -4.22 9.53
C GLU A 98 -6.39 -5.75 9.40
N ASP A 99 -6.26 -6.29 8.19
CA ASP A 99 -5.91 -7.70 7.98
C ASP A 99 -4.41 -7.96 8.21
N ALA A 100 -3.58 -6.91 8.36
CA ALA A 100 -2.17 -7.08 8.67
C ALA A 100 -1.94 -7.47 10.14
N LEU A 101 -1.19 -8.54 10.37
CA LEU A 101 -0.94 -9.10 11.68
C LEU A 101 0.45 -8.71 12.20
N GLY A 102 0.49 -7.88 13.24
CA GLY A 102 1.69 -7.63 14.04
C GLY A 102 2.82 -6.91 13.29
N LEU A 103 2.52 -6.19 12.20
CA LEU A 103 3.51 -5.38 11.51
C LEU A 103 3.95 -4.19 12.37
N VAL A 104 5.23 -3.84 12.28
CA VAL A 104 5.88 -2.78 13.05
C VAL A 104 6.26 -1.65 12.11
N MET A 105 5.89 -0.42 12.45
CA MET A 105 6.29 0.76 11.71
C MET A 105 7.81 1.00 11.86
N LEU A 106 8.53 1.04 10.74
CA LEU A 106 9.99 1.15 10.74
C LEU A 106 10.45 2.58 11.04
N VAL A 107 9.92 3.50 10.28
CA VAL A 107 10.09 4.96 10.37
C VAL A 107 9.15 5.50 9.32
N ASP A 108 8.23 6.37 9.71
CA ASP A 108 7.49 7.15 8.73
C ASP A 108 8.03 8.58 8.74
N THR A 109 8.84 8.90 7.74
CA THR A 109 9.43 10.22 7.56
C THR A 109 8.47 11.19 6.86
N SER A 110 7.30 10.71 6.45
CA SER A 110 6.30 11.42 5.64
C SER A 110 4.92 11.33 6.31
N MET A 111 4.82 11.92 7.51
CA MET A 111 3.53 12.07 8.19
C MET A 111 2.71 13.13 7.45
N GLY A 112 1.56 12.72 6.94
CA GLY A 112 0.64 13.60 6.22
C GLY A 112 -0.15 14.54 7.12
N CYS A 113 -1.16 15.19 6.54
CA CYS A 113 -1.93 16.25 7.20
C CYS A 113 -2.56 15.80 8.53
N CYS A 114 -2.96 14.52 8.62
CA CYS A 114 -3.61 13.96 9.79
C CYS A 114 -2.69 13.03 10.59
N SER A 115 -1.37 13.18 10.44
CA SER A 115 -0.38 12.31 11.09
C SER A 115 -0.54 10.83 10.71
N GLY A 116 -1.07 10.54 9.52
CA GLY A 116 -1.04 9.21 8.93
C GLY A 116 0.08 9.09 7.90
N PRO A 117 0.52 7.86 7.57
CA PRO A 117 1.50 7.64 6.53
C PRO A 117 0.97 7.97 5.15
N LEU A 118 1.74 8.75 4.39
CA LEU A 118 1.43 9.06 2.99
C LEU A 118 1.63 7.86 2.04
N GLY A 119 2.45 6.88 2.46
CA GLY A 119 2.76 5.69 1.65
C GLY A 119 3.69 5.96 0.46
N ASP A 120 4.46 7.05 0.52
CA ASP A 120 5.27 7.55 -0.59
C ASP A 120 6.77 7.60 -0.28
N SER A 121 7.20 7.02 0.83
CA SER A 121 8.61 6.91 1.23
C SER A 121 9.20 5.50 0.99
N GLY A 122 8.43 4.60 0.36
CA GLY A 122 8.80 3.19 0.17
C GLY A 122 8.24 2.31 1.30
N LEU A 123 8.92 1.19 1.60
CA LEU A 123 8.48 0.26 2.66
C LEU A 123 8.59 0.94 4.03
N ASN A 124 7.46 1.11 4.71
CA ASN A 124 7.34 1.78 6.00
C ASN A 124 6.87 0.84 7.13
N LEU A 125 6.53 -0.41 6.80
CA LEU A 125 6.21 -1.48 7.74
C LEU A 125 7.18 -2.66 7.61
N ALA A 126 7.54 -3.24 8.73
CA ALA A 126 8.33 -4.47 8.83
C ALA A 126 7.60 -5.57 9.58
N CYS A 127 7.98 -6.80 9.28
CA CYS A 127 7.73 -7.93 10.15
C CYS A 127 8.47 -7.72 11.50
N PRO A 128 7.98 -8.24 12.65
CA PRO A 128 8.69 -8.18 13.92
C PRO A 128 10.13 -8.73 13.91
N CYS A 129 10.49 -9.54 12.91
CA CYS A 129 11.86 -9.98 12.70
C CYS A 129 12.80 -8.90 12.11
N GLY A 130 12.27 -7.71 11.81
CA GLY A 130 13.01 -6.56 11.26
C GLY A 130 13.04 -6.48 9.74
N GLN A 131 12.40 -7.40 9.02
CA GLN A 131 12.39 -7.40 7.55
C GLN A 131 11.31 -6.44 7.02
N PRO A 132 11.63 -5.42 6.19
CA PRO A 132 10.65 -4.50 5.61
C PRO A 132 9.72 -5.21 4.62
N VAL A 133 8.42 -5.23 4.86
CA VAL A 133 7.47 -6.06 4.10
C VAL A 133 6.36 -5.30 3.40
N ALA A 134 6.10 -4.05 3.78
CA ALA A 134 4.94 -3.35 3.27
C ALA A 134 5.07 -1.84 3.27
N THR A 135 4.22 -1.21 2.46
CA THR A 135 3.90 0.21 2.49
C THR A 135 2.46 0.39 2.92
N LEU A 136 2.24 1.15 4.00
CA LEU A 136 0.94 1.63 4.44
C LEU A 136 0.73 3.06 3.94
N ALA A 137 -0.38 3.30 3.25
CA ALA A 137 -0.96 4.62 3.02
C ALA A 137 -2.22 4.73 3.90
N ALA A 138 -2.26 5.71 4.80
CA ALA A 138 -3.35 5.89 5.76
C ALA A 138 -3.49 7.33 6.25
N ASP A 139 -2.93 8.32 5.55
CA ASP A 139 -3.25 9.72 5.81
C ASP A 139 -4.65 10.07 5.28
N CYS A 140 -5.29 11.06 5.91
CA CYS A 140 -6.60 11.56 5.52
C CYS A 140 -6.65 12.15 4.10
N SER A 141 -5.49 12.59 3.59
CA SER A 141 -5.35 13.10 2.22
C SER A 141 -4.99 12.02 1.19
N THR A 142 -4.89 10.76 1.63
CA THR A 142 -4.50 9.61 0.80
C THR A 142 -5.53 8.48 0.90
N VAL A 143 -5.31 7.42 0.11
CA VAL A 143 -6.04 6.15 0.23
C VAL A 143 -5.73 5.47 1.57
N TYR A 144 -6.63 4.58 2.00
CA TYR A 144 -6.36 3.69 3.14
C TYR A 144 -6.11 2.27 2.62
N GLU A 145 -4.84 1.98 2.36
CA GLU A 145 -4.36 0.78 1.69
C GLU A 145 -3.05 0.29 2.31
N LEU A 146 -2.91 -1.04 2.40
CA LEU A 146 -1.65 -1.68 2.74
C LEU A 146 -1.19 -2.52 1.56
N HIS A 147 0.03 -2.23 1.12
CA HIS A 147 0.69 -2.85 -0.03
C HIS A 147 1.82 -3.73 0.50
N LEU A 148 1.63 -5.05 0.54
CA LEU A 148 2.74 -5.97 0.80
C LEU A 148 3.63 -6.03 -0.44
N ASP A 149 4.94 -5.92 -0.23
CA ASP A 149 5.94 -6.07 -1.28
C ASP A 149 6.06 -7.54 -1.68
N ALA A 150 5.79 -7.83 -2.95
CA ALA A 150 5.80 -9.18 -3.49
C ALA A 150 7.16 -9.88 -3.37
N ASP A 151 8.26 -9.12 -3.32
CA ASP A 151 9.62 -9.64 -3.18
C ASP A 151 9.98 -9.99 -1.72
N SER A 152 9.19 -9.50 -0.75
CA SER A 152 9.41 -9.69 0.69
C SER A 152 8.49 -10.73 1.34
N VAL A 153 7.47 -11.21 0.61
CA VAL A 153 6.47 -12.14 1.14
C VAL A 153 6.34 -13.37 0.27
N ARG A 154 5.84 -14.46 0.86
CA ARG A 154 5.47 -15.69 0.15
C ARG A 154 3.99 -15.98 0.37
N ALA A 155 3.29 -16.34 -0.70
CA ALA A 155 1.93 -16.84 -0.64
C ALA A 155 1.92 -18.32 -0.23
N LYS A 156 1.07 -18.68 0.73
CA LYS A 156 0.71 -20.07 1.03
C LYS A 156 -0.76 -20.26 0.69
N VAL A 157 -1.04 -21.11 -0.30
CA VAL A 157 -2.40 -21.46 -0.67
C VAL A 157 -2.94 -22.44 0.37
N SER A 158 -4.08 -22.11 0.95
CA SER A 158 -4.87 -23.01 1.80
C SER A 158 -5.89 -23.75 0.94
N ASP A 159 -5.88 -25.09 1.01
CA ASP A 159 -6.79 -26.01 0.30
C ASP A 159 -8.10 -26.30 1.06
N HIS A 160 -8.51 -25.46 2.01
CA HIS A 160 -9.74 -25.67 2.77
C HIS A 160 -10.98 -25.27 1.96
#